data_AF-A0A497H4P7-F1
#
_entry.id   AF-A0A497H4P7-F1
#
_cell.length_a   1.000
_cell.length_b   1.000
_cell.length_c   1.000
_cell.angle_alpha   90.00
_cell.angle_beta   90.00
_cell.angle_gamma   90.00
#
_symmetry.space_group_name_H-M   'P 1'
#
loop_
_entity.id
_entity.type
_entity.pdbx_description
1 polymer ?
#
loop_
_entity_poly.entity_id
_entity_poly.type
_entity_poly.pdbx_seq_one_letter_code
_entity_poly.pdbx_strand_id
1 'polypeptide(L)' 'MPVTTIQIDKKTLKVLQKLKEAHGMKSYEEAIHLLLRKSMKPQKSMFGYLGKQSMKQILRGLRDEGERI' A
#
# COMPACT_ATOMS: atom_id res chain seq x y z
N MET A 1 27.15 -8.94 8.01
CA MET A 1 26.07 -8.14 8.61
C MET A 1 25.73 -8.72 9.97
N PRO A 2 25.41 -7.91 10.98
CA PRO A 2 24.98 -8.42 12.27
C PRO A 2 23.66 -9.20 12.09
N VAL A 3 23.58 -10.39 12.69
CA VAL A 3 22.40 -11.24 12.69
C VAL A 3 21.72 -11.12 14.04
N THR A 4 20.40 -10.99 14.06
CA THR A 4 19.60 -10.94 15.28
C THR A 4 18.60 -12.10 15.28
N THR A 5 18.37 -12.68 16.44
CA THR A 5 17.37 -13.75 16.63
C THR A 5 16.11 -13.17 17.24
N ILE A 6 14.96 -13.60 16.74
CA ILE A 6 13.65 -13.31 17.32
C ILE A 6 12.94 -14.61 17.69
N GLN A 7 12.15 -14.58 18.75
CA GLN A 7 11.27 -15.69 19.11
C GLN A 7 9.91 -15.48 18.46
N ILE A 8 9.39 -16.53 17.82
CA ILE A 8 8.05 -16.52 17.20
C ILE A 8 7.37 -17.86 17.47
N ASP A 9 6.03 -17.84 17.47
CA ASP A 9 5.25 -19.05 17.60
C ASP A 9 5.43 -20.00 16.41
N LYS A 10 5.33 -21.30 16.67
CA LYS A 10 5.36 -22.35 15.63
C LYS A 10 4.27 -22.13 14.57
N LYS A 11 3.11 -21.58 14.95
CA LYS A 11 2.01 -21.27 14.02
C LYS A 11 2.44 -20.17 13.04
N THR A 12 3.08 -19.12 13.52
CA THR A 12 3.61 -18.02 12.70
C THR A 12 4.69 -18.51 11.73
N LEU A 13 5.60 -19.37 12.19
CA LEU A 13 6.61 -19.97 11.31
C LEU A 13 6.00 -20.77 10.15
N LYS A 14 4.92 -21.54 10.41
CA LYS A 14 4.20 -22.27 9.33
C LYS A 14 3.57 -21.31 8.31
N VAL A 15 3.04 -20.18 8.74
CA VAL A 15 2.49 -19.17 7.82
C VAL A 15 3.59 -18.56 6.96
N LEU A 16 4.73 -18.22 7.56
CA LEU A 16 5.90 -17.72 6.83
C LEU A 16 6.43 -18.74 5.81
N GLN A 17 6.44 -20.03 6.16
CA GLN A 17 6.84 -21.10 5.25
C GLN A 17 5.90 -21.18 4.04
N LYS A 18 4.58 -21.19 4.26
CA LYS A 18 3.60 -21.18 3.16
C LYS A 18 3.78 -19.97 2.25
N LEU A 19 4.02 -18.79 2.82
CA LEU A 19 4.24 -17.57 2.05
C LEU A 19 5.53 -17.66 1.21
N LYS A 20 6.61 -18.19 1.80
CA LYS A 20 7.89 -18.42 1.12
C LYS A 20 7.70 -19.35 -0.09
N GLU A 21 7.03 -20.49 0.10
CA GLU A 21 6.76 -21.48 -0.95
C GLU A 21 5.87 -20.91 -2.06
N ALA A 22 4.77 -20.24 -1.70
CA ALA A 22 3.82 -19.67 -2.67
C ALA A 22 4.45 -18.61 -3.58
N HIS A 23 5.49 -17.91 -3.11
CA HIS A 23 6.19 -16.87 -3.86
C HIS A 23 7.57 -17.30 -4.39
N GLY A 24 7.96 -18.57 -4.22
CA GLY A 24 9.27 -19.07 -4.67
C GLY A 24 10.47 -18.37 -4.03
N MET A 25 10.32 -17.90 -2.79
CA MET A 25 11.36 -17.14 -2.08
C MET A 25 12.47 -18.05 -1.56
N LYS A 26 13.69 -17.52 -1.50
CA LYS A 26 14.88 -18.24 -1.07
C LYS A 26 15.02 -18.26 0.46
N SER A 27 14.58 -17.21 1.14
CA SER A 27 14.74 -17.05 2.60
C SER A 27 13.46 -16.54 3.28
N TYR A 28 13.40 -16.70 4.61
CA TYR A 28 12.35 -16.08 5.43
C TYR A 28 12.50 -14.55 5.50
N GLU A 29 13.72 -14.05 5.31
CA GLU A 29 14.00 -12.61 5.28
C GLU A 29 13.33 -11.92 4.08
N GLU A 30 13.37 -12.55 2.90
CA GLU A 30 12.60 -12.08 1.73
C GLU A 30 11.09 -12.03 2.00
N ALA A 31 10.56 -13.04 2.69
CA ALA A 31 9.14 -13.10 3.07
C ALA A 31 8.77 -11.99 4.06
N ILE A 32 9.61 -11.75 5.07
CA ILE A 32 9.43 -10.66 6.04
C ILE A 32 9.49 -9.29 5.34
N HIS A 33 10.46 -9.07 4.45
CA HIS A 33 10.54 -7.83 3.68
C HIS A 33 9.33 -7.60 2.78
N LEU A 34 8.76 -8.65 2.18
CA LEU A 34 7.52 -8.53 1.41
C LEU A 34 6.37 -8.06 2.30
N LEU A 35 6.20 -8.66 3.48
CA LEU A 35 5.15 -8.29 4.43
C LEU A 35 5.31 -6.85 4.90
N LEU A 36 6.54 -6.44 5.26
CA LEU A 36 6.85 -5.07 5.65
C LEU A 36 6.51 -4.08 4.52
N ARG A 37 6.95 -4.35 3.29
CA ARG A 37 6.63 -3.52 2.12
C ARG A 37 5.13 -3.41 1.86
N LYS A 38 4.35 -4.46 2.10
CA LYS A 38 2.88 -4.42 1.95
C LYS A 38 2.24 -3.59 3.07
N SER A 39 2.72 -3.72 4.30
CA SER A 39 2.19 -2.99 5.46
C SER A 39 2.57 -1.50 5.48
N MET A 40 3.77 -1.15 5.01
CA MET A 40 4.30 0.21 5.02
C MET A 40 3.88 1.03 3.81
N LYS A 41 3.20 0.44 2.82
CA LYS A 41 2.59 1.24 1.74
C LYS A 41 1.41 1.99 2.34
N PRO A 42 1.42 3.34 2.36
CA PRO A 42 0.23 4.09 2.71
C PRO A 42 -0.89 3.61 1.78
N GLN A 43 -2.05 3.25 2.34
CA GLN A 43 -3.23 3.04 1.51
C GLN A 43 -3.40 4.32 0.68
N LYS A 44 -3.18 4.23 -0.64
CA LYS A 44 -3.47 5.35 -1.53
C LYS A 44 -4.96 5.63 -1.37
N SER A 45 -5.29 6.75 -0.72
CA SER A 45 -6.68 7.14 -0.58
C SER A 45 -7.24 7.37 -1.98
N MET A 46 -8.35 6.69 -2.30
CA MET A 46 -9.13 6.93 -3.53
C MET A 46 -9.64 8.39 -3.61
N PHE A 47 -9.55 9.13 -2.50
CA PHE A 47 -9.91 10.53 -2.37
C PHE A 47 -9.24 11.44 -3.42
N GLY A 48 -8.00 11.14 -3.82
CA GLY A 48 -7.29 11.91 -4.86
C GLY A 48 -7.65 11.55 -6.31
N TYR A 49 -8.22 10.37 -6.56
CA TYR A 49 -8.63 9.93 -7.89
C TYR A 49 -10.05 10.39 -8.24
N LEU A 50 -10.96 10.43 -7.26
CA LEU A 50 -12.33 10.91 -7.46
C LEU A 50 -12.45 12.45 -7.46
N GLY A 51 -11.56 13.16 -6.73
CA GLY A 51 -11.64 14.62 -6.56
C GLY A 51 -11.12 15.47 -7.74
N LYS A 52 -10.28 14.92 -8.64
CA LYS A 52 -9.72 15.71 -9.76
C LYS A 52 -10.72 15.97 -10.88
N GLN A 53 -11.69 15.09 -11.08
CA GLN A 53 -12.76 15.31 -12.06
C GLN A 53 -13.79 16.31 -11.53
N SER A 54 -14.14 16.27 -10.24
CA SER A 54 -15.12 17.21 -9.66
C SER A 54 -14.56 18.63 -9.55
N MET A 55 -13.28 18.81 -9.19
CA MET A 55 -12.69 20.16 -9.06
C MET A 55 -12.67 20.92 -10.39
N LYS A 56 -12.39 20.25 -11.52
CA LYS A 56 -12.46 20.89 -12.85
C LYS A 56 -13.89 21.29 -13.24
N GLN A 57 -14.90 20.54 -12.83
CA GLN A 57 -16.31 20.88 -13.08
C GLN A 57 -16.78 22.03 -12.20
N ILE A 58 -16.41 22.03 -10.91
CA ILE A 58 -16.68 23.13 -9.98
C ILE A 58 -16.03 24.43 -10.48
N LEU A 59 -14.78 24.39 -10.91
CA LEU A 59 -14.07 25.56 -11.45
C LEU A 59 -14.64 26.06 -12.78
N ARG A 60 -15.26 25.18 -13.60
CA ARG A 60 -15.96 25.61 -14.82
C ARG A 60 -17.27 26.35 -14.48
N GLY A 61 -18.07 25.82 -13.56
CA GLY A 61 -19.32 26.46 -13.13
C GLY A 61 -19.10 27.86 -12.55
N LEU A 62 -18.03 28.06 -11.77
CA LEU A 62 -17.67 29.36 -11.21
C LEU A 62 -17.17 30.38 -12.25
N ARG A 63 -16.61 29.90 -13.38
CA ARG A 63 -16.14 30.77 -14.47
C ARG A 63 -17.31 31.30 -15.30
N ASP A 64 -18.30 30.45 -15.55
CA ASP A 64 -19.47 30.80 -16.38
C ASP A 64 -20.43 31.79 -15.69
N GLU A 65 -20.43 31.84 -14.34
CA GLU A 65 -21.21 32.82 -13.56
C GLU A 65 -20.58 34.23 -13.56
N GLY A 66 -19.25 34.33 -13.71
CA GLY A 66 -18.53 35.61 -13.72
C GLY A 66 -18.60 36.39 -15.04
N GLU A 67 -19.03 35.76 -16.14
CA GLU A 67 -19.15 36.39 -17.47
C GLU A 67 -20.58 36.89 -17.78
N ARG A 68 -21.52 36.81 -16.84
CA ARG A 68 -22.93 37.27 -17.01
C ARG A 68 -23.21 38.69 -16.45
N ILE A 69 -22.20 39.56 -16.40
CA ILE A 69 -22.34 40.97 -16.02
C ILE A 69 -21.75 41.88 -17.09
#